data_AF-A0A839DZP5-F1
#
_entry.id   AF-A0A839DZP5-F1
#
_cell.length_a   1.000
_cell.length_b   1.000
_cell.length_c   1.000
_cell.angle_alpha   90.00
_cell.angle_beta   90.00
_cell.angle_gamma   90.00
#
_symmetry.space_group_name_H-M   'P 1'
#
loop_
_entity.id
_entity.type
_entity.pdbx_description
1 polymer ?
#
loop_
_entity_poly.entity_id
_entity_poly.type
_entity_poly.pdbx_seq_one_letter_code
_entity_poly.pdbx_strand_id
1 'polypeptide(L)'
;MPSIPATPISHAAIIAQERDLTRQVGLLGRPWYKHMIYAPGLSTGCAAQALPALATALDSGDLATAREYRGLLIRSLRQATSDARKGAESRS
;
A
#
# COMPACT_ATOMS: atom_id res chain seq x y z
N MET A 1 -30.20 15.64 -13.04
CA MET A 1 -29.27 15.26 -11.95
C MET A 1 -28.09 16.22 -12.00
N PRO A 2 -27.66 16.84 -10.88
CA PRO A 2 -26.50 17.71 -10.91
C PRO A 2 -25.23 16.89 -11.19
N SER A 3 -24.43 17.32 -12.17
CA SER A 3 -23.12 16.76 -12.48
C SER A 3 -22.15 17.12 -11.37
N ILE A 4 -21.51 16.12 -10.77
CA ILE A 4 -20.40 16.35 -9.85
C ILE A 4 -19.22 16.87 -10.69
N PRO A 5 -18.63 18.04 -10.38
CA PRO A 5 -17.45 18.49 -11.08
C PRO A 5 -16.30 17.50 -10.83
N ALA A 6 -15.87 16.80 -11.88
CA ALA A 6 -14.69 15.95 -11.81
C ALA A 6 -13.45 16.85 -11.91
N THR A 7 -12.81 17.12 -10.77
CA THR A 7 -11.50 17.76 -10.75
C THR A 7 -10.54 16.88 -11.56
N PRO A 8 -9.89 17.38 -12.63
CA PRO A 8 -9.11 16.53 -13.52
C PRO A 8 -7.74 16.19 -12.90
N ILE A 9 -7.67 15.07 -12.17
CA ILE A 9 -6.42 14.47 -11.66
C ILE A 9 -5.75 13.67 -12.80
N SER A 10 -4.40 13.60 -12.82
CA SER A 10 -3.67 12.76 -13.78
C SER A 10 -3.95 11.26 -13.54
N HIS A 11 -4.53 10.56 -14.52
CA HIS A 11 -4.74 9.10 -14.44
C HIS A 11 -3.44 8.32 -14.26
N ALA A 12 -2.36 8.74 -14.91
CA ALA A 12 -1.05 8.09 -14.79
C ALA A 12 -0.49 8.20 -13.37
N ALA A 13 -0.69 9.35 -12.71
CA ALA A 13 -0.25 9.55 -11.33
C ALA A 13 -1.06 8.71 -10.33
N ILE A 14 -2.38 8.56 -10.55
CA ILE A 14 -3.22 7.66 -9.73
C ILE A 14 -2.72 6.22 -9.84
N ILE A 15 -2.45 5.75 -11.05
CA ILE A 15 -1.94 4.38 -11.29
C ILE A 15 -0.56 4.19 -10.65
N ALA A 16 0.33 5.17 -10.75
CA ALA A 16 1.66 5.12 -10.15
C ALA A 16 1.57 5.05 -8.61
N GLN A 17 0.77 5.92 -8.01
CA GLN A 17 0.56 5.97 -6.56
C GLN A 17 0.10 4.61 -6.00
N GLU A 18 -0.85 3.93 -6.65
CA GLU A 18 -1.31 2.62 -6.20
C GLU A 18 -0.19 1.55 -6.32
N ARG A 19 0.60 1.61 -7.39
CA ARG A 19 1.72 0.67 -7.60
C ARG A 19 2.84 0.85 -6.58
N ASP A 20 3.07 2.06 -6.09
CA ASP A 20 4.07 2.33 -5.04
C ASP A 20 3.74 1.63 -3.70
N LEU A 21 2.47 1.28 -3.48
CA LEU A 21 2.01 0.52 -2.32
C LEU A 21 2.28 -0.99 -2.45
N THR A 22 2.90 -1.42 -3.55
CA THR A 22 3.30 -2.80 -3.79
C THR A 22 4.81 -3.01 -3.67
N ARG A 23 5.23 -4.22 -3.31
CA ARG A 23 6.65 -4.62 -3.29
C ARG A 23 6.86 -5.87 -4.10
N GLN A 24 7.86 -5.85 -4.99
CA GLN A 24 8.24 -6.99 -5.84
C GLN A 24 8.52 -8.28 -5.04
N VAL A 25 9.13 -8.17 -3.86
CA VAL A 25 9.44 -9.33 -3.00
C VAL A 25 8.18 -9.96 -2.40
N GLY A 26 7.15 -9.15 -2.12
CA GLY A 26 5.93 -9.58 -1.44
C GLY A 26 6.07 -9.75 0.08
N LEU A 27 5.10 -10.45 0.66
CA LEU A 27 5.06 -10.77 2.08
C LEU A 27 5.92 -11.98 2.41
N LEU A 28 6.56 -11.97 3.59
CA LEU A 28 7.31 -13.09 4.12
C LEU A 28 6.40 -14.33 4.21
N GLY A 29 6.87 -15.48 3.69
CA GLY A 29 6.11 -16.72 3.61
C GLY A 29 4.95 -16.72 2.61
N ARG A 30 4.58 -15.57 2.03
CA ARG A 30 3.51 -15.44 1.02
C ARG A 30 3.91 -14.48 -0.10
N PRO A 31 4.96 -14.81 -0.88
CA PRO A 31 5.57 -13.88 -1.81
C PRO A 31 4.63 -13.40 -2.92
N TRP A 32 3.53 -14.10 -3.22
CA TRP A 32 2.54 -13.66 -4.22
C TRP A 32 1.68 -12.48 -3.76
N TYR A 33 1.57 -12.20 -2.46
CA TYR A 33 0.90 -10.99 -1.97
C TYR A 33 1.90 -9.84 -1.95
N LYS A 34 1.70 -8.88 -2.86
CA LYS A 34 2.64 -7.76 -3.08
C LYS A 34 2.23 -6.49 -2.35
N HIS A 35 0.95 -6.33 -2.04
CA HIS A 35 0.40 -5.09 -1.53
C HIS A 35 0.69 -4.91 -0.03
N MET A 36 1.16 -3.72 0.34
CA MET A 36 1.63 -3.42 1.71
C MET A 36 0.50 -3.11 2.69
N ILE A 37 -0.63 -2.58 2.19
CA ILE A 37 -1.80 -2.23 3.01
C ILE A 37 -2.80 -3.37 3.14
N TYR A 38 -3.07 -4.15 2.09
CA TYR A 38 -4.11 -5.17 2.08
C TYR A 38 -3.61 -6.51 1.55
N ALA A 39 -3.98 -7.59 2.21
CA ALA A 39 -3.91 -8.94 1.66
C ALA A 39 -4.94 -9.82 2.37
N PRO A 40 -5.35 -10.97 1.81
CA PRO A 40 -6.13 -11.96 2.55
C PRO A 40 -5.45 -12.30 3.89
N GLY A 41 -6.23 -12.32 4.97
CA GLY A 41 -5.72 -12.71 6.28
C GLY A 41 -5.39 -14.19 6.35
N LEU A 42 -4.53 -14.57 7.30
CA LEU A 42 -4.09 -15.96 7.47
C LEU A 42 -5.22 -16.86 8.00
N SER A 43 -6.04 -16.32 8.90
CA SER A 43 -7.08 -17.05 9.64
C SER A 43 -8.47 -16.43 9.51
N THR A 44 -8.62 -15.31 8.79
CA THR A 44 -9.85 -14.51 8.75
C THR A 44 -10.88 -14.98 7.72
N GLY A 45 -10.66 -16.11 7.04
CA GLY A 45 -11.38 -16.44 5.81
C GLY A 45 -11.12 -15.37 4.74
N CYS A 46 -11.89 -15.34 3.65
CA CYS A 46 -11.70 -14.44 2.49
C CYS A 46 -11.72 -12.92 2.80
N ALA A 47 -11.80 -12.51 4.06
CA ALA A 47 -11.66 -11.12 4.47
C ALA A 47 -10.23 -10.59 4.25
N ALA A 48 -10.15 -9.33 3.81
CA ALA A 48 -8.89 -8.61 3.71
C ALA A 48 -8.39 -8.22 5.11
N GLN A 49 -7.12 -8.48 5.37
CA GLN A 49 -6.40 -8.03 6.55
C GLN A 49 -5.61 -6.76 6.20
N ALA A 50 -5.80 -5.73 7.01
CA ALA A 50 -5.03 -4.49 6.92
C ALA A 50 -3.62 -4.69 7.49
N LEU A 51 -2.63 -4.04 6.87
CA LEU A 51 -1.22 -4.08 7.24
C LEU A 51 -0.72 -5.52 7.46
N PRO A 52 -0.91 -6.43 6.49
CA PRO A 52 -0.82 -7.88 6.71
C PRO A 52 0.55 -8.33 7.24
N ALA A 53 1.65 -7.70 6.82
CA ALA A 53 2.99 -8.01 7.33
C ALA A 53 3.17 -7.63 8.80
N LEU A 54 2.72 -6.43 9.18
CA LEU A 54 2.83 -5.95 10.56
C LEU A 54 1.91 -6.73 11.48
N ALA A 55 0.65 -6.91 11.09
CA ALA A 55 -0.31 -7.68 11.87
C ALA A 55 0.20 -9.11 12.13
N THR A 56 0.66 -9.82 11.08
CA THR A 56 1.22 -11.18 11.25
C THR A 56 2.44 -11.20 12.16
N ALA A 57 3.38 -10.25 12.00
CA ALA A 57 4.59 -10.20 12.81
C ALA A 57 4.30 -9.85 14.29
N LEU A 58 3.30 -9.00 14.54
CA LEU A 58 2.86 -8.67 15.90
C LEU A 58 2.15 -9.86 16.55
N ASP A 59 1.27 -10.54 15.81
CA ASP A 59 0.57 -11.74 16.28
C ASP A 59 1.54 -12.88 16.64
N SER A 60 2.64 -13.01 15.90
CA SER A 60 3.70 -14.01 16.17
C SER A 60 4.74 -13.55 17.19
N GLY A 61 4.68 -12.31 17.68
CA GLY A 61 5.68 -11.73 18.58
C GLY A 61 7.04 -11.41 17.92
N ASP A 62 7.15 -11.47 16.59
CA ASP A 62 8.37 -11.15 15.85
C ASP A 62 8.55 -9.64 15.67
N LEU A 63 9.08 -9.00 16.71
CA LEU A 63 9.36 -7.57 16.72
C LEU A 63 10.47 -7.15 15.74
N ALA A 64 11.32 -8.06 15.29
CA ALA A 64 12.36 -7.74 14.32
C ALA A 64 11.73 -7.53 12.94
N THR A 65 10.92 -8.50 12.50
CA THR A 65 10.15 -8.41 11.25
C THR A 65 9.17 -7.24 11.28
N ALA A 66 8.50 -6.97 12.41
CA ALA A 66 7.59 -5.83 12.52
C ALA A 66 8.32 -4.49 12.30
N ARG A 67 9.53 -4.31 12.86
CA ARG A 67 10.33 -3.09 12.66
C ARG A 67 10.81 -2.95 11.23
N GLU A 68 11.23 -4.05 10.60
CA GLU A 68 11.61 -4.06 9.20
C GLU A 68 10.44 -3.60 8.32
N TYR A 69 9.30 -4.30 8.40
CA TYR A 69 8.13 -4.00 7.57
C TYR A 69 7.53 -2.63 7.84
N ARG A 70 7.63 -2.08 9.06
CA ARG A 70 7.33 -0.67 9.33
C ARG A 70 8.18 0.27 8.48
N GLY A 71 9.49 0.03 8.43
CA GLY A 71 10.40 0.83 7.61
C GLY A 71 10.10 0.73 6.13
N LEU A 72 9.75 -0.46 5.65
CA LEU A 72 9.35 -0.70 4.26
C LEU A 72 8.03 0.03 3.93
N LEU A 73 7.02 -0.07 4.78
CA LEU A 73 5.73 0.59 4.62
C LEU A 73 5.87 2.11 4.56
N ILE A 74 6.63 2.70 5.48
CA ILE A 74 6.86 4.16 5.49
C ILE A 74 7.49 4.62 4.17
N ARG A 75 8.41 3.84 3.59
CA ARG A 75 9.01 4.18 2.29
C ARG A 75 7.97 4.13 1.16
N SER A 76 7.17 3.08 1.08
CA SER A 76 6.07 2.98 0.09
C SER A 76 5.07 4.13 0.23
N LEU A 77 4.65 4.47 1.45
CA LEU A 77 3.71 5.58 1.69
C LEU A 77 4.29 6.94 1.25
N ARG A 78 5.58 7.18 1.52
CA ARG A 78 6.25 8.42 1.06
C ARG A 78 6.34 8.49 -0.45
N GLN A 79 6.66 7.37 -1.12
CA GLN A 79 6.73 7.31 -2.57
C GLN A 79 5.35 7.57 -3.21
N ALA A 80 4.32 6.85 -2.74
CA ALA A 80 2.94 7.04 -3.15
C ALA A 80 2.48 8.50 -2.99
N THR A 81 2.78 9.13 -1.86
CA THR A 81 2.45 10.53 -1.60
C THR A 81 3.18 11.49 -2.56
N SER A 82 4.46 11.22 -2.83
CA SER A 82 5.25 12.00 -3.79
C SER A 82 4.63 11.96 -5.19
N ASP A 83 4.27 10.78 -5.68
CA ASP A 83 3.80 10.63 -7.06
C ASP A 83 2.36 11.11 -7.24
N ALA A 84 1.50 10.97 -6.21
CA ALA A 84 0.21 11.66 -6.17
C ALA A 84 0.36 13.18 -6.24
N ARG A 85 1.30 13.76 -5.48
CA ARG A 85 1.55 15.21 -5.45
C ARG A 85 2.07 15.72 -6.79
N LYS A 86 3.02 15.04 -7.42
CA LYS A 86 3.48 15.37 -8.79
C LYS A 86 2.32 15.36 -9.79
N GLY A 87 1.39 14.41 -9.67
CA GLY A 87 0.19 14.34 -10.50
C GLY A 87 -0.76 15.53 -10.34
N ALA A 88 -0.77 16.16 -9.16
CA ALA A 88 -1.52 17.38 -8.89
C ALA A 88 -0.77 18.63 -9.37
N GLU A 89 0.56 18.66 -9.23
CA GLU A 89 1.43 19.81 -9.55
C GLU A 89 1.79 19.94 -11.04
N SER A 90 1.89 18.83 -11.79
CA SER A 90 2.26 18.78 -13.23
C SER A 90 1.25 19.45 -14.18
N ARG A 91 0.30 20.20 -13.63
CA ARG A 91 -0.73 20.96 -14.34
C ARG A 91 -0.80 22.43 -13.91
N SER A 92 0.13 22.91 -13.08
CA SER A 92 0.42 24.34 -12.88
C SER A 92 1.47 24.83 -13.88
#